data_AF-A0A0K0EQ88-F1
#
_entry.id   AF-A0A0K0EQ88-F1
#
_cell.length_a   1.000
_cell.length_b   1.000
_cell.length_c   1.000
_cell.angle_alpha   90.00
_cell.angle_beta   90.00
_cell.angle_gamma   90.00
#
_symmetry.space_group_name_H-M   'P 1'
#
loop_
_entity.id
_entity.type
_entity.pdbx_description
1 polymer ?
#
loop_
_entity_poly.entity_id
_entity_poly.type
_entity_poly.pdbx_seq_one_letter_code
_entity_poly.pdbx_strand_id
1 'polypeptide(L)'
;MIINLYILSIYFYKKFIFLILILTIFLNFNVYGSQCYSCSGLCHNEKCNCQMGSCESDYCYIERRPVDIPGVFRITKGCVKKPSRTQAGCDYDTLPDHVYCVCSGNFCNEALLMKPMLRKNVTCRKCSEKDPNCDNVCVGHWCHEDSLTGVSGCGYGPPSLPYFYKGPHLLFHRNRICLTIARGPLAKPRKHCICNSNMCNDFMRTYQLTYSYNSQNFKSKFQNGQVSRSLYNNLPLYECVLCDVTSHDSKMTSNCKQNRCIGNFCTYGIHRVVSHDGNLLIGTMQRITERQGCINVTDHSQIQLGCNDKYTSVEQKISCACSSNLCNVDVATANTTSIKYYYSYFFMILLIIVYFNK
;
A
#
# COMPACT_ATOMS: atom_id res chain seq x y z
N MET A 1 47.63 -26.00 45.45
CA MET A 1 46.89 -25.00 44.65
C MET A 1 45.48 -25.54 44.41
N ILE A 2 44.54 -25.31 45.33
CA ILE A 2 43.17 -25.83 45.22
C ILE A 2 42.44 -24.89 44.27
N ILE A 3 42.47 -25.22 42.98
CA ILE A 3 41.63 -24.53 42.00
C ILE A 3 40.19 -24.91 42.36
N ASN A 4 39.45 -23.91 42.82
CA ASN A 4 38.11 -24.08 43.36
C ASN A 4 37.17 -24.60 42.26
N LEU A 5 36.90 -25.91 42.25
CA LEU A 5 36.06 -26.60 41.26
C LEU A 5 34.71 -25.91 41.05
N TYR A 6 34.22 -25.21 42.08
CA TYR A 6 32.97 -24.48 42.05
C TYR A 6 32.98 -23.32 41.02
N ILE A 7 34.09 -22.59 40.90
CA ILE A 7 34.22 -21.48 39.94
C ILE A 7 34.24 -22.02 38.50
N LEU A 8 34.93 -23.14 38.27
CA LEU A 8 34.97 -23.80 36.97
C LEU A 8 33.56 -24.27 36.57
N SER A 9 32.83 -24.89 37.49
CA SER A 9 31.46 -25.40 37.26
C SER A 9 30.48 -24.28 36.86
N ILE A 10 30.49 -23.15 37.58
CA ILE A 10 29.64 -21.99 37.26
C ILE A 10 29.98 -21.43 35.88
N TYR A 11 31.26 -21.33 35.53
CA TYR A 11 31.69 -20.81 34.24
C TYR A 11 31.25 -21.70 33.07
N PHE A 12 31.36 -23.02 33.20
CA PHE A 12 30.87 -23.97 32.21
C PHE A 12 29.34 -23.94 32.08
N TYR A 13 28.62 -23.85 33.20
CA TYR A 13 27.16 -23.76 33.19
C TYR A 13 26.65 -22.48 32.50
N LYS A 14 27.26 -21.32 32.78
CA LYS A 14 26.95 -20.06 32.08
C LYS A 14 27.17 -20.18 30.56
N LYS A 15 28.27 -20.80 30.12
CA LYS A 15 28.56 -21.02 28.69
C LYS A 15 27.59 -21.98 28.03
N PHE A 16 27.18 -23.05 28.73
CA PHE A 16 26.23 -24.02 28.22
C PHE A 16 24.83 -23.43 28.03
N ILE A 17 24.34 -22.63 29.00
CA ILE A 17 23.08 -21.89 28.86
C ILE A 17 23.14 -20.94 27.67
N PHE A 18 24.26 -20.23 27.50
CA PHE A 18 24.45 -19.32 26.37
C PHE A 18 24.42 -20.06 25.02
N LEU A 19 25.07 -21.22 24.93
CA LEU A 19 25.02 -22.07 23.74
C LEU A 19 23.59 -22.55 23.45
N ILE A 20 22.84 -22.96 24.48
CA ILE A 20 21.42 -23.35 24.32
C ILE A 20 20.58 -22.16 23.87
N LEU A 21 20.79 -20.96 24.43
CA LEU A 21 20.08 -19.75 24.01
C LEU A 21 20.37 -19.40 22.55
N ILE A 22 21.63 -19.50 22.13
CA ILE A 22 22.00 -19.33 20.71
C ILE A 22 21.32 -20.41 19.86
N LEU A 23 21.35 -21.67 20.29
CA LEU A 23 20.76 -22.79 19.55
C LEU A 23 19.23 -22.64 19.45
N THR A 24 18.53 -22.22 20.50
CA THR A 24 17.08 -21.98 20.46
C THR A 24 16.72 -20.77 19.60
N ILE A 25 17.56 -19.75 19.57
CA ILE A 25 17.43 -18.64 18.60
C ILE A 25 17.56 -19.19 17.18
N PHE A 26 18.60 -19.99 16.88
CA PHE A 26 18.81 -20.55 15.54
C PHE A 26 17.72 -21.57 15.12
N LEU A 27 17.24 -22.42 16.03
CA LEU A 27 16.24 -23.45 15.73
C LEU A 27 14.82 -22.90 15.56
N ASN A 28 14.47 -21.80 16.25
CA ASN A 28 13.14 -21.19 16.14
C ASN A 28 12.95 -20.31 14.90
N PHE A 29 13.97 -20.14 14.05
CA PHE A 29 13.87 -19.32 12.83
C PHE A 29 13.39 -20.09 11.58
N ASN A 30 12.95 -21.34 11.69
CA ASN A 30 12.17 -21.97 10.63
C ASN A 30 10.76 -21.35 10.59
N VAL A 31 10.67 -20.12 10.11
CA VAL A 31 9.42 -19.49 9.69
C VAL A 31 8.98 -20.23 8.43
N TYR A 32 8.11 -21.22 8.60
CA TYR A 32 7.43 -21.84 7.46
C TYR A 32 6.59 -20.76 6.78
N GLY A 33 7.03 -20.30 5.60
CA GLY A 33 6.20 -19.45 4.76
C GLY A 33 4.97 -20.24 4.32
N SER A 34 3.83 -19.57 4.20
CA SER A 34 2.65 -20.19 3.61
C SER A 34 2.90 -20.41 2.12
N GLN A 35 2.59 -21.61 1.63
CA GLN A 35 2.54 -21.87 0.19
C GLN A 35 1.23 -21.32 -0.38
N CYS A 36 1.27 -20.62 -1.50
CA CYS A 36 0.10 -20.03 -2.15
C CYS A 36 -0.05 -20.54 -3.57
N TYR A 37 -1.27 -20.68 -4.06
CA TYR A 37 -1.49 -20.81 -5.51
C TYR A 37 -1.05 -19.52 -6.21
N SER A 38 -0.34 -19.66 -7.32
CA SER A 38 0.11 -18.55 -8.15
C SER A 38 -0.44 -18.75 -9.56
N CYS A 39 -1.24 -17.84 -10.10
CA CYS A 39 -1.74 -17.92 -11.48
C CYS A 39 -2.41 -16.63 -11.93
N SER A 40 -2.56 -16.45 -13.23
CA SER A 40 -3.33 -15.38 -13.84
C SER A 40 -4.07 -15.92 -15.05
N GLY A 41 -5.36 -15.62 -15.17
CA GLY A 41 -6.19 -16.09 -16.29
C GLY A 41 -7.46 -15.28 -16.47
N LEU A 42 -8.14 -15.50 -17.59
CA LEU A 42 -9.47 -14.95 -17.88
C LEU A 42 -10.54 -15.99 -17.59
N CYS A 43 -11.72 -15.55 -17.17
CA CYS A 43 -12.90 -16.39 -16.97
C CYS A 43 -14.17 -15.64 -17.39
N HIS A 44 -15.19 -16.40 -17.82
CA HIS A 44 -16.44 -15.87 -18.36
C HIS A 44 -17.64 -16.03 -17.40
N ASN A 45 -17.58 -16.93 -16.42
CA ASN A 45 -18.70 -17.31 -15.53
C ASN A 45 -18.20 -17.75 -14.13
N GLU A 46 -19.11 -17.88 -13.16
CA GLU A 46 -18.85 -18.53 -11.87
C GLU A 46 -18.68 -20.06 -12.06
N LYS A 47 -17.73 -20.76 -11.43
CA LYS A 47 -16.72 -20.43 -10.42
C LYS A 47 -15.37 -20.10 -11.08
N CYS A 48 -15.11 -18.83 -11.33
CA CYS A 48 -13.84 -18.33 -11.84
C CYS A 48 -12.65 -18.82 -10.99
N ASN A 49 -11.81 -19.70 -11.55
CA ASN A 49 -10.68 -20.29 -10.84
C ASN A 49 -9.47 -20.49 -11.79
N CYS A 50 -8.26 -20.47 -11.23
CA CYS A 50 -7.04 -20.89 -11.90
C CYS A 50 -6.14 -21.65 -10.92
N GLN A 51 -5.36 -22.60 -11.43
CA GLN A 51 -4.39 -23.39 -10.67
C GLN A 51 -3.18 -23.65 -11.58
N MET A 52 -2.10 -22.88 -11.46
CA MET A 52 -0.86 -23.09 -12.25
C MET A 52 0.39 -22.60 -11.52
N GLY A 53 0.96 -23.43 -10.66
CA GLY A 53 2.19 -23.12 -9.93
C GLY A 53 1.93 -22.55 -8.53
N SER A 54 3.03 -22.30 -7.82
CA SER A 54 3.02 -21.87 -6.43
C SER A 54 4.06 -20.79 -6.14
N CYS A 55 3.88 -20.08 -5.04
CA CYS A 55 4.85 -19.16 -4.47
C CYS A 55 4.78 -19.26 -2.93
N GLU A 56 5.78 -18.73 -2.23
CA GLU A 56 5.84 -18.76 -0.76
C GLU A 56 5.81 -17.35 -0.18
N SER A 57 4.97 -17.11 0.84
CA SER A 57 4.85 -15.85 1.59
C SER A 57 4.06 -16.06 2.88
N ASP A 58 4.04 -15.08 3.79
CA ASP A 58 3.21 -15.13 5.00
C ASP A 58 1.70 -15.07 4.70
N TYR A 59 1.35 -14.45 3.55
CA TYR A 59 -0.03 -14.27 3.10
C TYR A 59 -0.18 -14.61 1.63
N CYS A 60 -1.33 -15.19 1.31
CA CYS A 60 -1.80 -15.42 -0.04
C CYS A 60 -2.91 -14.43 -0.40
N TYR A 61 -3.08 -14.18 -1.69
CA TYR A 61 -4.21 -13.40 -2.19
C TYR A 61 -4.89 -14.07 -3.38
N ILE A 62 -6.15 -13.68 -3.59
CA ILE A 62 -6.92 -13.95 -4.80
C ILE A 62 -7.68 -12.69 -5.17
N GLU A 63 -7.67 -12.33 -6.45
CA GLU A 63 -8.29 -11.11 -6.98
C GLU A 63 -9.10 -11.45 -8.22
N ARG A 64 -10.33 -10.95 -8.28
CA ARG A 64 -11.17 -10.93 -9.47
C ARG A 64 -11.35 -9.49 -9.90
N ARG A 65 -10.89 -9.13 -11.10
CA ARG A 65 -11.03 -7.78 -11.66
C ARG A 65 -11.82 -7.84 -12.98
N PRO A 66 -12.77 -6.93 -13.23
CA PRO A 66 -13.40 -6.82 -14.54
C PRO A 66 -12.38 -6.41 -15.61
N VAL A 67 -12.53 -6.90 -16.84
CA VAL A 67 -11.77 -6.42 -18.01
C VAL A 67 -12.65 -5.54 -18.89
N ASP A 68 -12.10 -4.99 -19.97
CA ASP A 68 -12.83 -4.11 -20.90
C ASP A 68 -14.00 -4.84 -21.60
N ILE A 69 -13.93 -6.17 -21.70
CA ILE A 69 -15.00 -7.01 -22.26
C ILE A 69 -16.05 -7.29 -21.18
N PRO A 70 -17.33 -6.89 -21.37
CA PRO A 70 -18.41 -7.15 -20.41
C PRO A 70 -18.57 -8.64 -20.10
N GLY A 71 -18.77 -8.96 -18.82
CA GLY A 71 -18.95 -10.34 -18.34
C GLY A 71 -17.66 -11.16 -18.26
N VAL A 72 -16.53 -10.64 -18.74
CA VAL A 72 -15.22 -11.28 -18.62
C VAL A 72 -14.48 -10.73 -17.41
N PHE A 73 -13.88 -11.63 -16.64
CA PHE A 73 -13.09 -11.26 -15.48
C PHE A 73 -11.67 -11.83 -15.60
N ARG A 74 -10.71 -11.06 -15.11
CA ARG A 74 -9.34 -11.54 -14.87
C ARG A 74 -9.24 -12.02 -13.42
N ILE A 75 -8.85 -13.27 -13.25
CA ILE A 75 -8.52 -13.86 -11.95
C ILE A 75 -7.01 -13.88 -11.80
N THR A 76 -6.53 -13.38 -10.67
CA THR A 76 -5.12 -13.52 -10.29
C THR A 76 -5.00 -14.05 -8.88
N LYS A 77 -4.08 -15.00 -8.69
CA LYS A 77 -3.72 -15.59 -7.40
C LYS A 77 -2.23 -15.47 -7.21
N GLY A 78 -1.81 -15.25 -5.98
CA GLY A 78 -0.40 -15.28 -5.66
C GLY A 78 -0.11 -14.95 -4.22
N CYS A 79 1.09 -14.44 -4.02
CA CYS A 79 1.67 -14.13 -2.73
C CYS A 79 1.65 -12.64 -2.46
N VAL A 80 1.51 -12.27 -1.20
CA VAL A 80 1.64 -10.89 -0.76
C VAL A 80 2.42 -10.80 0.53
N LYS A 81 3.39 -9.89 0.60
CA LYS A 81 4.06 -9.48 1.83
C LYS A 81 3.50 -8.13 2.25
N LYS A 82 3.18 -7.98 3.55
CA LYS A 82 2.55 -6.78 4.12
C LYS A 82 1.32 -6.33 3.32
N PRO A 83 0.23 -7.13 3.29
CA PRO A 83 -0.98 -6.78 2.56
C PRO A 83 -1.47 -5.38 2.95
N SER A 84 -1.97 -4.62 1.97
CA SER A 84 -2.51 -3.26 2.21
C SER A 84 -3.84 -3.23 2.97
N ARG A 85 -4.29 -4.35 3.52
CA ARG A 85 -5.51 -4.47 4.31
C ARG A 85 -5.18 -4.71 5.78
N THR A 86 -6.01 -4.19 6.67
CA THR A 86 -5.86 -4.45 8.12
C THR A 86 -6.40 -5.82 8.56
N GLN A 87 -7.26 -6.45 7.73
CA GLN A 87 -7.93 -7.70 8.06
C GLN A 87 -7.89 -8.67 6.87
N ALA A 88 -7.72 -9.96 7.18
CA ALA A 88 -7.87 -11.06 6.23
C ALA A 88 -9.36 -11.27 5.87
N GLY A 89 -9.59 -11.93 4.74
CA GLY A 89 -10.92 -12.15 4.16
C GLY A 89 -11.07 -11.50 2.79
N CYS A 90 -12.25 -11.71 2.19
CA CYS A 90 -12.63 -11.19 0.89
C CYS A 90 -13.49 -9.95 1.01
N ASP A 91 -13.26 -9.00 0.11
CA ASP A 91 -14.04 -7.77 0.05
C ASP A 91 -14.04 -7.19 -1.35
N TYR A 92 -14.95 -6.23 -1.59
CA TYR A 92 -14.84 -5.41 -2.78
C TYR A 92 -13.58 -4.54 -2.72
N ASP A 93 -12.95 -4.33 -3.88
CA ASP A 93 -11.83 -3.44 -4.05
C ASP A 93 -12.23 -2.30 -4.99
N THR A 94 -12.78 -1.23 -4.42
CA THR A 94 -13.25 0.00 -5.11
C THR A 94 -14.44 -0.15 -6.05
N LEU A 95 -14.51 -1.21 -6.86
CA LEU A 95 -15.59 -1.48 -7.81
C LEU A 95 -16.50 -2.62 -7.30
N PRO A 96 -17.79 -2.65 -7.69
CA PRO A 96 -18.72 -3.69 -7.23
C PRO A 96 -18.33 -5.09 -7.75
N ASP A 97 -17.71 -5.16 -8.93
CA ASP A 97 -17.31 -6.45 -9.52
C ASP A 97 -15.85 -6.81 -9.26
N HIS A 98 -15.09 -5.90 -8.64
CA HIS A 98 -13.70 -6.16 -8.27
C HIS A 98 -13.65 -6.68 -6.84
N VAL A 99 -13.26 -7.94 -6.68
CA VAL A 99 -13.12 -8.60 -5.37
C VAL A 99 -11.66 -8.89 -5.11
N TYR A 100 -11.20 -8.60 -3.90
CA TYR A 100 -9.84 -8.87 -3.44
C TYR A 100 -9.88 -9.57 -2.09
N CYS A 101 -9.19 -10.69 -1.99
CA CYS A 101 -9.09 -11.47 -0.76
C CYS A 101 -7.65 -11.63 -0.32
N VAL A 102 -7.44 -11.64 1.00
CA VAL A 102 -6.16 -11.97 1.63
C VAL A 102 -6.40 -13.06 2.66
N CYS A 103 -5.54 -14.07 2.70
CA CYS A 103 -5.60 -15.15 3.68
C CYS A 103 -4.18 -15.56 4.12
N SER A 104 -4.10 -16.33 5.19
CA SER A 104 -2.85 -16.92 5.69
C SER A 104 -3.08 -18.42 5.89
N GLY A 105 -2.02 -19.22 5.72
CA GLY A 105 -2.08 -20.68 5.68
C GLY A 105 -1.83 -21.24 4.29
N ASN A 106 -1.47 -22.53 4.23
CA ASN A 106 -1.12 -23.21 2.98
C ASN A 106 -2.32 -23.27 2.04
N PHE A 107 -2.10 -22.85 0.79
CA PHE A 107 -3.04 -22.89 -0.32
C PHE A 107 -4.41 -22.28 -0.01
N CYS A 108 -4.47 -21.34 0.94
CA CYS A 108 -5.73 -20.75 1.41
C CYS A 108 -6.45 -19.91 0.33
N ASN A 109 -5.76 -19.52 -0.74
CA ASN A 109 -6.30 -18.73 -1.86
C ASN A 109 -6.91 -19.61 -2.97
N GLU A 110 -7.51 -20.74 -2.59
CA GLU A 110 -8.14 -21.68 -3.51
C GLU A 110 -9.34 -21.05 -4.26
N ALA A 111 -10.21 -20.35 -3.54
CA ALA A 111 -11.45 -19.79 -4.09
C ALA A 111 -11.79 -18.42 -3.49
N LEU A 112 -12.62 -17.66 -4.21
CA LEU A 112 -13.20 -16.42 -3.71
C LEU A 112 -14.33 -16.74 -2.73
N LEU A 113 -14.11 -16.49 -1.44
CA LEU A 113 -15.11 -16.69 -0.38
C LEU A 113 -15.55 -15.36 0.19
N MET A 114 -16.47 -14.69 -0.51
CA MET A 114 -17.03 -13.43 -0.06
C MET A 114 -18.13 -13.65 0.98
N LYS A 115 -17.90 -13.20 2.21
CA LYS A 115 -18.96 -13.17 3.22
C LYS A 115 -19.87 -11.97 2.97
N PRO A 116 -21.19 -12.11 3.14
CA PRO A 116 -22.08 -10.96 3.13
C PRO A 116 -21.65 -9.99 4.23
N MET A 117 -21.42 -8.74 3.87
CA MET A 117 -21.07 -7.67 4.81
C MET A 117 -22.08 -6.54 4.64
N LEU A 118 -22.77 -6.20 5.73
CA LEU A 118 -23.66 -5.04 5.73
C LEU A 118 -22.83 -3.77 5.83
N ARG A 119 -23.04 -2.85 4.88
CA ARG A 119 -22.42 -1.53 4.88
C ARG A 119 -23.46 -0.47 4.63
N LYS A 120 -23.17 0.74 5.10
CA LYS A 120 -24.00 1.91 4.83
C LYS A 120 -23.90 2.27 3.35
N ASN A 121 -25.05 2.48 2.74
CA ASN A 121 -25.14 3.05 1.39
C ASN A 121 -25.05 4.57 1.45
N VAL A 122 -24.32 5.15 0.51
CA VAL A 122 -24.19 6.58 0.30
C VAL A 122 -24.43 6.90 -1.16
N THR A 123 -25.11 8.03 -1.41
CA THR A 123 -25.31 8.56 -2.76
C THR A 123 -24.20 9.54 -3.08
N CYS A 124 -23.51 9.36 -4.20
CA CYS A 124 -22.39 10.19 -4.63
C CYS A 124 -22.62 10.77 -6.03
N ARG A 125 -21.96 11.88 -6.32
CA ARG A 125 -21.83 12.39 -7.69
C ARG A 125 -20.95 11.47 -8.52
N LYS A 126 -21.31 11.23 -9.78
CA LYS A 126 -20.59 10.33 -10.71
C LYS A 126 -20.28 11.01 -12.03
N CYS A 127 -19.14 11.68 -12.10
CA CYS A 127 -18.70 12.37 -13.31
C CYS A 127 -17.40 11.81 -13.89
N SER A 128 -17.33 11.83 -15.22
CA SER A 128 -16.15 11.42 -15.97
C SER A 128 -15.17 12.59 -16.12
N GLU A 129 -13.95 12.31 -16.56
CA GLU A 129 -12.94 13.34 -16.84
C GLU A 129 -13.35 14.24 -18.01
N LYS A 130 -14.12 13.71 -18.97
CA LYS A 130 -14.61 14.45 -20.14
C LYS A 130 -15.77 15.39 -19.80
N ASP A 131 -16.52 15.05 -18.75
CA ASP A 131 -17.68 15.82 -18.30
C ASP A 131 -17.69 15.89 -16.77
N PRO A 132 -16.86 16.78 -16.17
CA PRO A 132 -16.70 16.90 -14.72
C PRO A 132 -17.86 17.64 -14.02
N ASN A 133 -18.77 18.26 -14.77
CA ASN A 133 -19.89 19.05 -14.24
C ASN A 133 -21.25 18.38 -14.46
N CYS A 134 -21.25 17.06 -14.61
CA CYS A 134 -22.44 16.26 -14.82
C CYS A 134 -23.33 16.18 -13.56
N ASP A 135 -24.61 15.85 -13.76
CA ASP A 135 -25.60 15.62 -12.69
C ASP A 135 -25.82 14.13 -12.38
N ASN A 136 -24.99 13.25 -12.94
CA ASN A 136 -25.12 11.82 -12.73
C ASN A 136 -24.79 11.45 -11.28
N VAL A 137 -25.54 10.49 -10.75
CA VAL A 137 -25.36 9.96 -9.40
C VAL A 137 -25.10 8.47 -9.43
N CYS A 138 -24.47 7.97 -8.37
CA CYS A 138 -24.36 6.54 -8.09
C CYS A 138 -24.59 6.29 -6.60
N VAL A 139 -24.85 5.04 -6.27
CA VAL A 139 -24.91 4.56 -4.89
C VAL A 139 -23.71 3.64 -4.65
N GLY A 140 -23.06 3.77 -3.51
CA GLY A 140 -21.97 2.90 -3.08
C GLY A 140 -21.78 2.96 -1.57
N HIS A 141 -20.59 2.62 -1.07
CA HIS A 141 -20.29 2.65 0.37
C HIS A 141 -19.52 3.91 0.81
N TRP A 142 -18.81 4.53 -0.12
CA TRP A 142 -18.09 5.80 0.06
C TRP A 142 -18.01 6.52 -1.28
N CYS A 143 -17.78 7.83 -1.24
CA CYS A 143 -17.63 8.67 -2.42
C CYS A 143 -16.18 9.04 -2.64
N HIS A 144 -15.79 9.26 -3.90
CA HIS A 144 -14.47 9.75 -4.26
C HIS A 144 -14.53 10.89 -5.27
N GLU A 145 -13.47 11.67 -5.29
CA GLU A 145 -13.23 12.71 -6.28
C GLU A 145 -11.72 12.90 -6.52
N ASP A 146 -11.38 13.25 -7.76
CA ASP A 146 -10.08 13.80 -8.14
C ASP A 146 -10.27 15.29 -8.41
N SER A 147 -9.62 16.14 -7.61
CA SER A 147 -9.81 17.58 -7.75
C SER A 147 -9.08 18.19 -8.95
N LEU A 148 -8.18 17.45 -9.62
CA LEU A 148 -7.50 17.94 -10.81
C LEU A 148 -8.32 17.65 -12.06
N THR A 149 -8.89 16.45 -12.16
CA THR A 149 -9.63 16.00 -13.35
C THR A 149 -11.14 16.19 -13.21
N GLY A 150 -11.65 16.47 -12.00
CA GLY A 150 -13.09 16.56 -11.72
C GLY A 150 -13.82 15.21 -11.74
N VAL A 151 -13.10 14.11 -11.97
CA VAL A 151 -13.65 12.75 -11.91
C VAL A 151 -14.22 12.50 -10.52
N SER A 152 -15.45 12.03 -10.45
CA SER A 152 -16.13 11.73 -9.19
C SER A 152 -16.93 10.44 -9.34
N GLY A 153 -17.11 9.71 -8.23
CA GLY A 153 -17.84 8.46 -8.26
C GLY A 153 -18.03 7.82 -6.89
N CYS A 154 -18.47 6.56 -6.93
CA CYS A 154 -18.74 5.72 -5.78
C CYS A 154 -17.71 4.60 -5.66
N GLY A 155 -17.30 4.31 -4.44
CA GLY A 155 -16.47 3.17 -4.10
C GLY A 155 -17.25 2.09 -3.36
N TYR A 156 -16.85 0.84 -3.58
CA TYR A 156 -17.38 -0.35 -2.94
C TYR A 156 -16.32 -1.00 -2.03
N GLY A 157 -16.77 -1.72 -0.99
CA GLY A 157 -15.89 -2.28 0.02
C GLY A 157 -15.45 -1.26 1.07
N PRO A 158 -14.35 -1.51 1.79
CA PRO A 158 -13.82 -0.55 2.74
C PRO A 158 -13.29 0.67 1.97
N PRO A 159 -13.40 1.86 2.57
CA PRO A 159 -12.78 3.04 2.00
C PRO A 159 -11.29 2.81 1.77
N SER A 160 -10.80 3.30 0.62
CA SER A 160 -9.42 3.09 0.22
C SER A 160 -8.84 4.35 -0.42
N LEU A 161 -7.58 4.62 -0.11
CA LEU A 161 -6.76 5.62 -0.76
C LEU A 161 -5.39 5.01 -1.10
N PRO A 162 -4.71 5.47 -2.18
CA PRO A 162 -3.35 5.04 -2.47
C PRO A 162 -2.41 5.15 -1.25
N TYR A 163 -1.68 4.08 -0.94
CA TYR A 163 -0.71 3.98 0.18
C TYR A 163 -1.32 4.07 1.60
N PHE A 164 -2.65 4.10 1.72
CA PHE A 164 -3.33 3.92 2.99
C PHE A 164 -3.64 2.44 3.21
N TYR A 165 -3.67 2.01 4.47
CA TYR A 165 -4.31 0.76 4.84
C TYR A 165 -5.80 0.82 4.46
N LYS A 166 -6.23 -0.17 3.69
CA LYS A 166 -7.63 -0.41 3.36
C LYS A 166 -8.29 -1.07 4.55
N GLY A 167 -9.32 -0.43 5.09
CA GLY A 167 -10.05 -0.98 6.23
C GLY A 167 -11.21 -0.08 6.66
N PRO A 168 -12.11 -0.59 7.49
CA PRO A 168 -13.24 0.17 8.01
C PRO A 168 -12.81 1.35 8.91
N HIS A 169 -11.57 1.33 9.39
CA HIS A 169 -10.99 2.40 10.20
C HIS A 169 -10.72 3.68 9.38
N LEU A 170 -10.56 3.57 8.05
CA LEU A 170 -10.44 4.73 7.20
C LEU A 170 -11.80 5.44 7.14
N LEU A 171 -11.82 6.76 7.37
CA LEU A 171 -13.04 7.56 7.58
C LEU A 171 -13.83 7.29 8.88
N PHE A 172 -13.27 6.54 9.85
CA PHE A 172 -13.97 6.30 11.11
C PHE A 172 -14.08 7.55 11.99
N HIS A 173 -12.99 8.33 12.09
CA HIS A 173 -12.94 9.56 12.89
C HIS A 173 -13.19 10.84 12.07
N ARG A 174 -13.32 10.73 10.74
CA ARG A 174 -13.45 11.88 9.84
C ARG A 174 -14.29 11.51 8.63
N ASN A 175 -15.14 12.44 8.19
CA ASN A 175 -16.01 12.20 7.03
C ASN A 175 -15.31 12.40 5.69
N ARG A 176 -14.08 12.93 5.68
CA ARG A 176 -13.30 13.18 4.47
C ARG A 176 -11.81 13.06 4.72
N ILE A 177 -11.13 12.37 3.83
CA ILE A 177 -9.66 12.26 3.82
C ILE A 177 -9.20 12.51 2.38
N CYS A 178 -8.19 13.36 2.25
CA CYS A 178 -7.52 13.65 1.00
C CYS A 178 -6.03 13.35 1.07
N LEU A 179 -5.48 12.99 -0.09
CA LEU A 179 -4.06 12.95 -0.34
C LEU A 179 -3.74 13.66 -1.66
N THR A 180 -2.51 14.15 -1.78
CA THR A 180 -1.96 14.73 -3.00
C THR A 180 -0.69 13.98 -3.35
N ILE A 181 -0.61 13.41 -4.55
CA ILE A 181 0.56 12.64 -5.01
C ILE A 181 1.22 13.39 -6.16
N ALA A 182 2.53 13.62 -6.06
CA ALA A 182 3.36 14.01 -7.19
C ALA A 182 4.14 12.78 -7.69
N ARG A 183 4.10 12.50 -9.00
CA ARG A 183 4.84 11.41 -9.65
C ARG A 183 5.42 11.88 -10.97
N GLY A 184 6.69 11.63 -11.22
CA GLY A 184 7.39 12.10 -12.41
C GLY A 184 7.52 13.63 -12.49
N PRO A 185 8.50 14.15 -13.25
CA PRO A 185 8.82 15.58 -13.27
C PRO A 185 7.77 16.46 -13.96
N LEU A 186 7.04 15.91 -14.95
CA LEU A 186 6.11 16.68 -15.78
C LEU A 186 4.65 16.56 -15.31
N ALA A 187 4.33 15.64 -14.39
CA ALA A 187 2.95 15.45 -13.98
C ALA A 187 2.57 16.42 -12.87
N LYS A 188 1.47 17.15 -13.09
CA LYS A 188 0.85 17.96 -12.04
C LYS A 188 0.45 17.07 -10.86
N PRO A 189 0.72 17.48 -9.60
CA PRO A 189 0.30 16.71 -8.44
C PRO A 189 -1.22 16.47 -8.45
N ARG A 190 -1.63 15.21 -8.30
CA ARG A 190 -3.05 14.82 -8.29
C ARG A 190 -3.55 14.73 -6.87
N LYS A 191 -4.67 15.39 -6.59
CA LYS A 191 -5.32 15.33 -5.28
C LYS A 191 -6.55 14.44 -5.36
N HIS A 192 -6.53 13.38 -4.58
CA HIS A 192 -7.60 12.40 -4.46
C HIS A 192 -8.22 12.53 -3.07
N CYS A 193 -9.54 12.65 -3.03
CA CYS A 193 -10.29 12.69 -1.80
C CYS A 193 -11.33 11.56 -1.76
N ILE A 194 -11.59 11.07 -0.56
CA ILE A 194 -12.68 10.14 -0.25
C ILE A 194 -13.52 10.68 0.90
N CYS A 195 -14.79 10.32 0.93
CA CYS A 195 -15.72 10.73 1.97
C CYS A 195 -16.91 9.75 2.12
N ASN A 196 -17.65 9.81 3.23
CA ASN A 196 -18.69 8.83 3.60
C ASN A 196 -20.09 9.42 3.88
N SER A 197 -20.37 10.64 3.39
CA SER A 197 -21.70 11.26 3.48
C SER A 197 -22.31 11.46 2.08
N ASN A 198 -23.62 11.68 2.00
CA ASN A 198 -24.30 11.89 0.72
C ASN A 198 -23.76 13.14 0.01
N MET A 199 -23.51 13.04 -1.30
CA MET A 199 -23.05 14.11 -2.18
C MET A 199 -21.81 14.87 -1.66
N CYS A 200 -20.97 14.20 -0.87
CA CYS A 200 -19.80 14.83 -0.24
C CYS A 200 -18.64 15.09 -1.22
N ASN A 201 -18.71 14.52 -2.42
CA ASN A 201 -17.72 14.60 -3.49
C ASN A 201 -18.08 15.64 -4.57
N ASP A 202 -18.80 16.70 -4.18
CA ASP A 202 -19.15 17.85 -5.02
C ASP A 202 -18.28 19.08 -4.69
N PHE A 203 -16.98 18.88 -4.41
CA PHE A 203 -16.16 19.98 -3.88
C PHE A 203 -15.86 21.08 -4.90
N MET A 204 -15.81 20.76 -6.19
CA MET A 204 -15.61 21.77 -7.24
C MET A 204 -16.65 22.89 -7.15
N ARG A 205 -17.90 22.52 -6.83
CA ARG A 205 -18.98 23.49 -6.65
C ARG A 205 -18.77 24.34 -5.40
N THR A 206 -18.29 23.75 -4.31
CA THR A 206 -18.02 24.49 -3.05
C THR A 206 -16.87 25.47 -3.19
N TYR A 207 -15.79 25.11 -3.89
CA TYR A 207 -14.64 25.99 -4.15
C TYR A 207 -15.00 27.16 -5.07
N GLN A 208 -15.79 26.91 -6.12
CA GLN A 208 -16.29 27.98 -7.00
C GLN A 208 -17.27 28.92 -6.29
N LEU A 209 -18.18 28.40 -5.45
CA LEU A 209 -19.09 29.23 -4.66
C LEU A 209 -18.35 30.13 -3.65
N THR A 210 -17.25 29.66 -3.06
CA THR A 210 -16.45 30.48 -2.14
C THR A 210 -15.58 31.52 -2.84
N TYR A 211 -15.18 31.28 -4.10
CA TYR A 211 -14.43 32.27 -4.87
C TYR A 211 -15.35 33.30 -5.56
N SER A 212 -16.58 32.90 -5.91
CA SER A 212 -17.55 33.75 -6.62
C SER A 212 -18.39 34.62 -5.68
N TYR A 213 -18.43 34.35 -4.36
CA TYR A 213 -19.16 35.18 -3.42
C TYR A 213 -18.25 36.28 -2.81
N ASN A 214 -18.24 37.44 -3.47
CA ASN A 214 -17.74 38.74 -3.01
C ASN A 214 -16.25 38.85 -2.68
N SER A 215 -15.46 39.12 -3.72
CA SER A 215 -14.07 39.56 -3.66
C SER A 215 -13.86 40.99 -3.12
N GLN A 216 -14.76 41.53 -2.27
CA GLN A 216 -14.61 42.90 -1.78
C GLN A 216 -14.58 43.12 -0.26
N ASN A 217 -14.87 42.14 0.61
CA ASN A 217 -14.90 42.45 2.06
C ASN A 217 -14.54 41.33 3.06
N PHE A 218 -13.61 40.43 2.76
CA PHE A 218 -13.09 39.50 3.78
C PHE A 218 -11.56 39.27 3.69
N LYS A 219 -10.78 40.33 3.97
CA LYS A 219 -9.36 40.18 4.35
C LYS A 219 -9.16 39.72 5.81
N SER A 220 -10.21 39.50 6.61
CA SER A 220 -10.09 39.24 8.06
C SER A 220 -10.68 37.91 8.58
N LYS A 221 -11.16 36.99 7.75
CA LYS A 221 -11.54 35.62 8.20
C LYS A 221 -10.89 34.46 7.45
N PHE A 222 -10.03 34.73 6.47
CA PHE A 222 -9.22 33.69 5.82
C PHE A 222 -8.06 33.15 6.67
N GLN A 223 -7.88 33.63 7.90
CA GLN A 223 -7.08 32.91 8.91
C GLN A 223 -7.84 31.78 9.63
N ASN A 224 -9.16 31.57 9.41
CA ASN A 224 -9.90 30.44 10.00
C ASN A 224 -10.83 29.69 9.02
N GLY A 225 -10.60 29.84 7.71
CA GLY A 225 -11.30 29.07 6.68
C GLY A 225 -10.88 27.61 6.69
N GLN A 226 -11.87 26.72 6.84
CA GLN A 226 -11.79 25.26 6.95
C GLN A 226 -11.30 24.56 5.66
N VAL A 227 -10.17 24.99 5.09
CA VAL A 227 -9.31 24.09 4.31
C VAL A 227 -8.96 22.99 5.30
N SER A 228 -9.55 21.79 5.14
CA SER A 228 -9.38 20.62 6.00
C SER A 228 -8.01 20.64 6.69
N ARG A 229 -7.95 21.29 7.86
CA ARG A 229 -6.71 21.44 8.60
C ARG A 229 -6.39 20.01 9.00
N SER A 230 -5.23 19.50 8.61
CA SER A 230 -4.74 18.33 9.31
C SER A 230 -4.75 18.74 10.78
N LEU A 231 -5.49 18.05 11.66
CA LEU A 231 -5.39 18.30 13.11
C LEU A 231 -3.93 18.24 13.60
N TYR A 232 -3.07 17.63 12.79
CA TYR A 232 -1.63 17.66 12.90
C TYR A 232 -1.08 18.53 11.76
N ASN A 233 -1.02 19.86 11.94
CA ASN A 233 -0.29 20.73 11.00
C ASN A 233 1.23 20.52 11.08
N ASN A 234 1.71 19.69 12.00
CA ASN A 234 3.12 19.51 12.30
C ASN A 234 3.70 18.20 11.71
N LEU A 235 3.08 17.64 10.66
CA LEU A 235 3.72 16.51 9.99
C LEU A 235 5.03 17.00 9.37
N PRO A 236 6.16 16.34 9.64
CA PRO A 236 7.41 16.68 9.01
C PRO A 236 7.27 16.57 7.49
N LEU A 237 7.93 17.47 6.79
CA LEU A 237 8.09 17.41 5.34
C LEU A 237 9.46 16.81 5.04
N TYR A 238 9.49 15.88 4.10
CA TYR A 238 10.70 15.20 3.64
C TYR A 238 10.94 15.48 2.18
N GLU A 239 12.21 15.58 1.82
CA GLU A 239 12.64 15.62 0.43
C GLU A 239 12.61 14.20 -0.15
N CYS A 240 11.98 14.03 -1.31
CA CYS A 240 11.79 12.73 -1.96
C CYS A 240 12.34 12.75 -3.38
N VAL A 241 12.78 11.60 -3.89
CA VAL A 241 13.11 11.41 -5.31
C VAL A 241 11.83 11.41 -6.14
N LEU A 242 11.85 12.05 -7.30
CA LEU A 242 10.73 12.13 -8.23
C LEU A 242 11.09 11.48 -9.58
N CYS A 243 10.37 10.42 -9.95
CA CYS A 243 10.67 9.61 -11.13
C CYS A 243 9.43 8.92 -11.68
N ASP A 244 9.37 8.78 -13.01
CA ASP A 244 8.50 7.81 -13.68
C ASP A 244 9.25 7.31 -14.91
N VAL A 245 9.64 6.03 -14.89
CA VAL A 245 10.41 5.41 -15.97
C VAL A 245 9.83 4.05 -16.30
N THR A 246 9.78 3.73 -17.59
CA THR A 246 9.38 2.42 -18.10
C THR A 246 10.46 1.86 -19.01
N SER A 247 10.92 0.64 -18.75
CA SER A 247 11.90 -0.07 -19.59
C SER A 247 11.36 -1.42 -20.06
N HIS A 248 11.92 -1.89 -21.19
CA HIS A 248 11.85 -3.27 -21.64
C HIS A 248 13.14 -4.07 -21.36
N ASP A 249 14.15 -3.40 -20.79
CA ASP A 249 15.41 -4.01 -20.38
C ASP A 249 15.32 -4.48 -18.92
N SER A 250 15.77 -5.72 -18.67
CA SER A 250 15.85 -6.33 -17.34
C SER A 250 16.93 -5.69 -16.47
N LYS A 251 17.94 -5.07 -17.08
CA LYS A 251 19.05 -4.36 -16.40
C LYS A 251 18.80 -2.87 -16.24
N MET A 252 17.55 -2.46 -16.06
CA MET A 252 17.21 -1.04 -15.89
C MET A 252 17.91 -0.43 -14.66
N THR A 253 18.81 0.52 -14.90
CA THR A 253 19.30 1.46 -13.89
C THR A 253 18.59 2.79 -14.09
N SER A 254 17.63 3.14 -13.24
CA SER A 254 16.95 4.43 -13.36
C SER A 254 17.94 5.58 -13.12
N ASN A 255 18.12 6.49 -14.09
CA ASN A 255 18.91 7.73 -13.92
C ASN A 255 18.13 8.84 -13.18
N CYS A 256 17.08 8.50 -12.44
CA CYS A 256 16.12 9.44 -11.85
C CYS A 256 16.60 10.24 -10.63
N LYS A 257 17.91 10.29 -10.36
CA LYS A 257 18.44 10.86 -9.13
C LYS A 257 18.39 12.39 -9.06
N GLN A 258 17.97 13.10 -10.11
CA GLN A 258 18.02 14.57 -10.17
C GLN A 258 16.75 15.27 -9.68
N ASN A 259 15.56 14.75 -10.02
CA ASN A 259 14.32 15.43 -9.69
C ASN A 259 13.89 15.15 -8.25
N ARG A 260 13.32 16.17 -7.61
CA ARG A 260 12.92 16.17 -6.21
C ARG A 260 11.53 16.72 -6.02
N CYS A 261 10.85 16.25 -4.98
CA CYS A 261 9.64 16.86 -4.49
C CYS A 261 9.59 16.78 -2.96
N ILE A 262 8.76 17.62 -2.35
CA ILE A 262 8.65 17.72 -0.89
C ILE A 262 7.26 17.25 -0.48
N GLY A 263 7.19 16.34 0.48
CA GLY A 263 5.92 15.97 1.08
C GLY A 263 6.02 15.25 2.42
N ASN A 264 4.86 14.94 3.01
CA ASN A 264 4.82 14.24 4.31
C ASN A 264 5.41 12.83 4.25
N PHE A 265 5.31 12.18 3.09
CA PHE A 265 5.82 10.83 2.85
C PHE A 265 6.44 10.75 1.46
N CYS A 266 7.46 9.90 1.33
CA CYS A 266 7.99 9.52 0.03
C CYS A 266 7.40 8.18 -0.43
N THR A 267 7.31 8.00 -1.73
CA THR A 267 6.75 6.79 -2.35
C THR A 267 7.71 6.16 -3.32
N TYR A 268 7.69 4.84 -3.31
CA TYR A 268 8.39 4.00 -4.27
C TYR A 268 7.40 2.98 -4.82
N GLY A 269 7.41 2.75 -6.12
CA GLY A 269 6.56 1.76 -6.76
C GLY A 269 7.29 1.10 -7.91
N ILE A 270 7.24 -0.23 -7.97
CA ILE A 270 7.72 -0.98 -9.12
C ILE A 270 6.62 -1.92 -9.60
N HIS A 271 6.51 -2.07 -10.90
CA HIS A 271 5.63 -3.05 -11.51
C HIS A 271 6.41 -3.76 -12.61
N ARG A 272 6.58 -5.06 -12.43
CA ARG A 272 7.32 -5.96 -13.31
C ARG A 272 6.32 -6.94 -13.89
N VAL A 273 6.26 -7.02 -15.21
CA VAL A 273 5.45 -7.98 -15.95
C VAL A 273 6.39 -8.82 -16.80
N VAL A 274 6.30 -10.13 -16.65
CA VAL A 274 7.01 -11.12 -17.47
C VAL A 274 5.98 -11.76 -18.39
N SER A 275 6.05 -11.44 -19.67
CA SER A 275 5.22 -12.06 -20.69
C SER A 275 5.95 -13.27 -21.27
N HIS A 276 5.30 -14.42 -21.22
CA HIS A 276 5.65 -15.58 -22.04
C HIS A 276 4.78 -15.52 -23.30
N ASP A 277 5.26 -14.86 -24.36
CA ASP A 277 4.64 -15.05 -25.66
C ASP A 277 5.00 -16.47 -26.13
N GLY A 278 3.99 -17.28 -26.40
CA GLY A 278 4.14 -18.69 -26.83
C GLY A 278 4.82 -18.87 -28.20
N ASN A 279 5.28 -17.79 -28.83
CA ASN A 279 6.07 -17.87 -30.05
C ASN A 279 7.55 -18.03 -29.68
N LEU A 280 8.02 -19.28 -29.77
CA LEU A 280 9.35 -19.83 -29.48
C LEU A 280 10.58 -19.14 -30.13
N LEU A 281 10.45 -17.94 -30.70
CA LEU A 281 11.55 -17.24 -31.39
C LEU A 281 11.87 -15.83 -30.86
N ILE A 282 11.06 -15.29 -29.95
CA ILE A 282 11.34 -13.99 -29.34
C ILE A 282 11.26 -14.19 -27.83
N GLY A 283 12.41 -14.06 -27.15
CA GLY A 283 12.57 -14.39 -25.73
C GLY A 283 11.59 -13.70 -24.80
N THR A 284 11.61 -14.09 -23.52
CA THR A 284 10.76 -13.53 -22.46
C THR A 284 10.80 -12.00 -22.49
N MET A 285 9.69 -11.35 -22.86
CA MET A 285 9.59 -9.91 -22.80
C MET A 285 9.30 -9.50 -21.36
N GLN A 286 10.20 -8.71 -20.78
CA GLN A 286 10.03 -8.15 -19.44
C GLN A 286 9.76 -6.66 -19.57
N ARG A 287 8.69 -6.20 -18.94
CA ARG A 287 8.40 -4.77 -18.81
C ARG A 287 8.54 -4.38 -17.35
N ILE A 288 9.36 -3.38 -17.07
CA ILE A 288 9.58 -2.82 -15.74
C ILE A 288 9.12 -1.37 -15.76
N THR A 289 8.24 -0.99 -14.83
CA THR A 289 7.87 0.41 -14.61
C THR A 289 8.21 0.80 -13.18
N GLU A 290 9.01 1.83 -13.01
CA GLU A 290 9.45 2.37 -11.73
C GLU A 290 8.89 3.78 -11.53
N ARG A 291 8.33 4.03 -10.35
CA ARG A 291 7.66 5.28 -10.00
C ARG A 291 8.08 5.73 -8.61
N GLN A 292 8.64 6.92 -8.53
CA GLN A 292 9.04 7.57 -7.28
C GLN A 292 8.37 8.94 -7.17
N GLY A 293 8.02 9.34 -5.96
CA GLY A 293 7.44 10.65 -5.72
C GLY A 293 7.14 10.90 -4.25
N CYS A 294 6.30 11.90 -3.98
CA CYS A 294 5.92 12.30 -2.63
C CYS A 294 4.39 12.38 -2.48
N ILE A 295 3.94 12.24 -1.24
CA ILE A 295 2.53 12.38 -0.86
C ILE A 295 2.40 13.41 0.25
N ASN A 296 1.41 14.30 0.10
CA ASN A 296 0.87 15.10 1.18
C ASN A 296 -0.50 14.58 1.60
N VAL A 297 -0.75 14.51 2.91
CA VAL A 297 -1.97 13.88 3.42
C VAL A 297 -2.65 14.72 4.48
N THR A 298 -3.98 14.65 4.50
CA THR A 298 -4.80 15.30 5.54
C THR A 298 -4.83 14.49 6.84
N ASP A 299 -4.55 13.19 6.77
CA ASP A 299 -4.50 12.25 7.88
C ASP A 299 -3.37 11.24 7.63
N HIS A 300 -2.48 11.07 8.61
CA HIS A 300 -1.36 10.13 8.54
C HIS A 300 -1.62 8.81 9.28
N SER A 301 -2.69 8.74 10.08
CA SER A 301 -2.91 7.64 11.02
C SER A 301 -3.01 6.27 10.36
N GLN A 302 -3.39 6.23 9.07
CA GLN A 302 -3.60 5.01 8.30
C GLN A 302 -2.62 4.87 7.12
N ILE A 303 -1.51 5.63 7.08
CA ILE A 303 -0.48 5.46 6.04
C ILE A 303 0.25 4.13 6.24
N GLN A 304 0.30 3.33 5.18
CA GLN A 304 1.02 2.06 5.16
C GLN A 304 2.52 2.32 4.93
N LEU A 305 3.29 2.47 6.01
CA LEU A 305 4.74 2.54 5.94
C LEU A 305 5.37 1.17 5.62
N GLY A 306 6.44 1.19 4.84
CA GLY A 306 7.08 0.00 4.26
C GLY A 306 6.46 -0.40 2.92
N CYS A 307 6.81 -1.58 2.42
CA CYS A 307 6.40 -2.05 1.09
C CYS A 307 5.33 -3.13 1.14
N ASN A 308 4.20 -2.90 0.45
CA ASN A 308 3.29 -3.96 0.01
C ASN A 308 3.89 -4.59 -1.26
N ASP A 309 4.30 -5.86 -1.16
CA ASP A 309 4.93 -6.61 -2.27
C ASP A 309 4.02 -7.76 -2.66
N LYS A 310 3.35 -7.61 -3.80
CA LYS A 310 2.40 -8.56 -4.37
C LYS A 310 3.04 -9.22 -5.57
N TYR A 311 3.12 -10.54 -5.60
CA TYR A 311 3.75 -11.26 -6.71
C TYR A 311 3.02 -12.55 -7.08
N THR A 312 3.22 -12.92 -8.35
CA THR A 312 2.81 -14.16 -9.00
C THR A 312 4.01 -14.69 -9.79
N SER A 313 3.82 -15.79 -10.52
CA SER A 313 4.81 -16.32 -11.47
C SER A 313 5.09 -15.38 -12.66
N VAL A 314 4.17 -14.47 -13.00
CA VAL A 314 4.24 -13.62 -14.20
C VAL A 314 4.29 -12.12 -13.91
N GLU A 315 3.96 -11.71 -12.69
CA GLU A 315 3.77 -10.30 -12.34
C GLU A 315 4.22 -10.04 -10.90
N GLN A 316 5.00 -9.00 -10.69
CA GLN A 316 5.35 -8.47 -9.36
C GLN A 316 5.03 -6.98 -9.29
N LYS A 317 4.36 -6.58 -8.21
CA LYS A 317 3.96 -5.20 -7.93
C LYS A 317 4.36 -4.84 -6.51
N ILE A 318 5.31 -3.91 -6.39
CA ILE A 318 5.74 -3.35 -5.11
C ILE A 318 5.20 -1.92 -5.01
N SER A 319 4.67 -1.57 -3.84
CA SER A 319 4.23 -0.21 -3.53
C SER A 319 4.61 0.11 -2.09
N CYS A 320 5.46 1.11 -1.92
CA CYS A 320 6.00 1.51 -0.63
C CYS A 320 5.68 2.97 -0.31
N ALA A 321 5.50 3.24 0.98
CA ALA A 321 5.60 4.58 1.53
C ALA A 321 6.62 4.60 2.68
N CYS A 322 7.39 5.67 2.78
CA CYS A 322 8.42 5.82 3.80
C CYS A 322 8.50 7.27 4.31
N SER A 323 9.11 7.45 5.48
CA SER A 323 9.21 8.71 6.19
C SER A 323 10.67 9.00 6.58
N SER A 324 11.41 9.62 5.66
CA SER A 324 12.68 10.31 5.89
C SER A 324 13.15 10.93 4.56
N ASN A 325 14.14 11.82 4.61
CA ASN A 325 14.72 12.38 3.39
C ASN A 325 15.29 11.28 2.51
N LEU A 326 14.93 11.33 1.22
CA LEU A 326 15.41 10.45 0.16
C LEU A 326 15.22 8.96 0.47
N CYS A 327 14.22 8.61 1.29
CA CYS A 327 13.98 7.21 1.65
C CYS A 327 13.46 6.37 0.47
N ASN A 328 12.94 7.01 -0.57
CA ASN A 328 12.41 6.36 -1.76
C ASN A 328 13.44 6.25 -2.91
N VAL A 329 14.74 6.30 -2.61
CA VAL A 329 15.79 6.10 -3.62
C VAL A 329 15.73 4.71 -4.25
N ASP A 330 15.42 3.70 -3.45
CA ASP A 330 15.31 2.30 -3.88
C ASP A 330 14.33 1.52 -2.98
N VAL A 331 13.99 0.30 -3.38
CA VAL A 331 13.08 -0.59 -2.63
C VAL A 331 13.57 -0.87 -1.21
N ALA A 332 14.86 -1.13 -1.03
CA ALA A 332 15.41 -1.54 0.26
C ALA A 332 15.28 -0.39 1.27
N THR A 333 15.71 0.81 0.87
CA THR A 333 15.59 2.03 1.67
C THR A 333 14.11 2.35 1.94
N ALA A 334 13.23 2.23 0.94
CA ALA A 334 11.80 2.50 1.11
C ALA A 334 11.08 1.50 2.02
N ASN A 335 11.58 0.27 2.10
CA ASN A 335 11.02 -0.75 3.00
C ASN A 335 11.52 -0.61 4.44
N THR A 336 12.60 0.16 4.67
CA THR A 336 13.05 0.43 6.04
C THR A 336 12.02 1.29 6.75
N THR A 337 11.31 0.69 7.70
CA THR A 337 10.56 1.47 8.69
C THR A 337 11.59 2.01 9.67
N SER A 338 11.86 3.31 9.60
CA SER A 338 12.80 4.00 10.46
C SER A 338 12.61 3.59 11.93
N ILE A 339 13.65 2.99 12.53
CA ILE A 339 13.93 3.03 13.98
C ILE A 339 12.88 2.34 14.89
N LYS A 340 12.61 1.05 14.69
CA LYS A 340 12.25 0.13 15.80
C LYS A 340 13.24 -1.01 15.99
N TYR A 341 13.86 -1.49 14.91
CA TYR A 341 14.79 -2.61 14.98
C TYR A 341 16.17 -2.26 15.54
N TYR A 342 16.70 -1.06 15.30
CA TYR A 342 17.99 -0.66 15.87
C TYR A 342 17.97 -0.62 17.40
N TYR A 343 16.87 -0.17 18.02
CA TYR A 343 16.74 -0.24 19.48
C TYR A 343 16.66 -1.67 19.99
N SER A 344 15.96 -2.58 19.29
CA SER A 344 15.89 -3.99 19.70
C SER A 344 17.25 -4.67 19.59
N TYR A 345 18.00 -4.47 18.50
CA TYR A 345 19.32 -5.07 18.32
C TYR A 345 20.36 -4.49 19.29
N PHE A 346 20.37 -3.18 19.47
CA PHE A 346 21.27 -2.52 20.44
C PHE A 346 20.96 -2.95 21.87
N PHE A 347 19.68 -3.07 22.25
CA PHE A 347 19.28 -3.55 23.58
C PHE A 347 19.67 -5.02 23.80
N MET A 348 19.53 -5.88 22.78
CA MET A 348 20.00 -7.27 22.86
C MET A 348 21.52 -7.35 23.00
N ILE A 349 22.29 -6.56 22.23
CA ILE A 349 23.75 -6.49 22.37
C ILE A 349 24.14 -5.96 23.75
N LEU A 350 23.45 -4.94 24.26
CA LEU A 350 23.73 -4.35 25.57
C LEU A 350 23.41 -5.32 26.71
N LEU A 351 22.31 -6.10 26.60
CA LEU A 351 22.00 -7.20 27.52
C LEU A 351 23.09 -8.29 27.49
N ILE A 352 23.60 -8.64 26.31
CA ILE A 352 24.71 -9.60 26.16
C ILE A 352 25.97 -9.06 26.85
N ILE A 353 26.35 -7.80 26.61
CA ILE A 353 27.54 -7.19 27.22
C ILE A 353 27.41 -7.12 28.75
N VAL A 354 26.24 -6.71 29.27
CA VAL A 354 25.98 -6.67 30.72
C VAL A 354 26.05 -8.07 31.35
N TYR A 355 25.59 -9.09 30.63
CA TYR A 355 25.67 -10.49 31.10
C TYR A 355 27.12 -11.01 31.15
N PHE A 356 28.00 -10.59 30.23
CA PHE A 356 29.41 -11.02 30.22
C PHE A 356 30.32 -10.27 31.20
N ASN A 357 29.99 -9.03 31.57
CA ASN A 357 30.77 -8.23 32.53
C ASN A 357 30.44 -8.54 34.01
N LYS A 358 29.58 -9.53 34.30
CA LYS A 358 29.27 -10.06 35.64
C LYS A 358 29.52 -11.57 35.72
#